data_AF-A0AAW0L276-F1
#
_entry.id   AF-A0AAW0L276-F1
#
_cell.length_a   1.000
_cell.length_b   1.000
_cell.length_c   1.000
_cell.angle_alpha   90.00
_cell.angle_beta   90.00
_cell.angle_gamma   90.00
#
_symmetry.space_group_name_H-M   'P 1'
#
loop_
_entity.id
_entity.type
_entity.pdbx_description
1 polymer ?
#
loop_
_entity_poly.entity_id
_entity_poly.type
_entity_poly.pdbx_seq_one_letter_code
_entity_poly.pdbx_strand_id
1 'polypeptide(L)'
;MSYFRLCMHNSAPVREVLAGRGINCNPLYPICKNQGESIDHLLKECLFSYQFWLKIWSPHIIPPLHNQSLGDWLYENCHSKRIHHSNISWSVFFFLLFGIYGSIVIEWFLIMLHSTLTFMGIV
;
A
#
# COMPACT_ATOMS: atom_id res chain seq x y z
N MET A 1 -2.66 -13.77 11.32
CA MET A 1 -1.70 -12.65 11.44
C MET A 1 -2.18 -11.56 10.51
N SER A 2 -2.65 -10.41 11.03
CA SER A 2 -3.10 -9.31 10.17
C SER A 2 -1.92 -8.59 9.54
N TYR A 3 -2.05 -8.13 8.31
CA TYR A 3 -0.97 -7.41 7.62
C TYR A 3 -0.69 -6.05 8.27
N PHE A 4 -1.70 -5.42 8.85
CA PHE A 4 -1.52 -4.23 9.69
C PHE A 4 -0.41 -4.44 10.74
N ARG A 5 -0.41 -5.58 11.45
CA ARG A 5 0.65 -5.90 12.41
C ARG A 5 2.01 -6.09 11.74
N LEU A 6 2.04 -6.67 10.54
CA LEU A 6 3.28 -6.83 9.79
C LEU A 6 3.86 -5.46 9.38
N CYS A 7 3.03 -4.51 8.96
CA CYS A 7 3.46 -3.13 8.70
C CYS A 7 4.03 -2.47 9.96
N MET A 8 3.28 -2.52 11.07
CA MET A 8 3.68 -1.84 12.31
C MET A 8 4.97 -2.40 12.93
N HIS A 9 5.30 -3.67 12.66
CA HIS A 9 6.52 -4.33 13.14
C HIS A 9 7.61 -4.49 12.07
N ASN A 10 7.53 -3.72 10.97
CA ASN A 10 8.46 -3.78 9.83
C ASN A 10 8.77 -5.22 9.35
N SER A 11 7.75 -6.06 9.39
CA SER A 11 7.83 -7.50 9.14
C SER A 11 7.09 -7.91 7.86
N ALA A 12 6.47 -6.94 7.17
CA ALA A 12 5.85 -7.16 5.88
C ALA A 12 6.89 -7.62 4.85
N PRO A 13 6.57 -8.58 3.96
CA PRO A 13 7.51 -9.18 3.03
C PRO A 13 7.76 -8.26 1.81
N VAL A 14 8.22 -7.03 2.06
CA VAL A 14 8.73 -6.13 1.02
C VAL A 14 10.19 -6.44 0.71
N ARG A 15 10.70 -6.04 -0.46
CA ARG A 15 12.07 -6.41 -0.89
C ARG A 15 13.14 -5.92 0.07
N GLU A 16 12.98 -4.77 0.70
CA GLU A 16 13.89 -4.30 1.73
C GLU A 16 13.98 -5.28 2.91
N VAL A 17 12.83 -5.74 3.42
CA VAL A 17 12.75 -6.69 4.54
C VAL A 17 13.27 -8.08 4.11
N LEU A 18 12.97 -8.52 2.88
CA LEU A 18 13.47 -9.80 2.35
C LEU A 18 14.99 -9.78 2.14
N ALA A 19 15.52 -8.70 1.57
CA ALA A 19 16.96 -8.50 1.39
C ALA A 19 17.68 -8.43 2.75
N GLY A 20 17.10 -7.74 3.74
CA GLY A 20 17.60 -7.71 5.12
C GLY A 20 17.63 -9.09 5.80
N ARG A 21 16.82 -10.05 5.32
CA ARG A 21 16.82 -11.45 5.77
C ARG A 21 17.77 -12.35 4.96
N GLY A 22 18.56 -11.79 4.05
CA GLY A 22 19.50 -12.54 3.22
C GLY A 22 18.86 -13.28 2.03
N ILE A 23 17.61 -12.98 1.71
CA ILE A 23 16.96 -13.51 0.49
C ILE A 23 17.48 -12.70 -0.70
N ASN A 24 18.03 -13.38 -1.71
CA ASN A 24 18.55 -12.72 -2.90
C ASN A 24 17.40 -12.26 -3.79
N CYS A 25 17.05 -10.97 -3.67
CA CYS A 25 16.07 -10.31 -4.51
C CYS A 25 16.58 -8.92 -4.92
N ASN A 26 16.25 -8.48 -6.14
CA ASN A 26 16.47 -7.09 -6.54
C ASN A 26 15.78 -6.18 -5.51
N PRO A 27 16.47 -5.20 -4.88
CA PRO A 27 15.87 -4.34 -3.85
C PRO A 27 14.89 -3.31 -4.41
N LEU A 28 14.92 -3.04 -5.72
CA LEU A 28 14.09 -2.03 -6.36
C LEU A 28 12.63 -2.45 -6.43
N TYR A 29 11.74 -1.48 -6.25
CA TYR A 29 10.31 -1.69 -6.40
C TYR A 29 9.96 -2.09 -7.84
N PRO A 30 9.25 -3.21 -8.08
CA PRO A 30 9.04 -3.73 -9.44
C PRO A 30 8.32 -2.77 -10.38
N ILE A 31 7.47 -1.91 -9.82
CA ILE A 31 6.60 -1.02 -10.58
C ILE A 31 7.32 0.27 -10.95
N CYS A 32 7.85 1.01 -9.97
CA CYS A 32 8.51 2.28 -10.25
C CYS A 32 9.98 2.11 -10.67
N LYS A 33 10.63 1.03 -10.27
CA LYS A 33 12.05 0.70 -10.52
C LYS A 33 13.05 1.80 -10.13
N ASN A 34 12.61 2.80 -9.37
CA ASN A 34 13.39 4.01 -9.07
C ASN A 34 13.94 4.03 -7.63
N GLN A 35 13.26 3.37 -6.69
CA GLN A 35 13.62 3.36 -5.27
C GLN A 35 13.50 1.94 -4.70
N GLY A 36 14.16 1.70 -3.56
CA GLY A 36 14.02 0.45 -2.81
C GLY A 36 12.58 0.22 -2.36
N GLU A 37 12.11 -1.03 -2.39
CA GLU A 37 10.77 -1.36 -1.92
C GLU A 37 10.75 -1.46 -0.39
N SER A 38 10.50 -0.32 0.26
CA SER A 38 10.09 -0.24 1.66
C SER A 38 8.56 -0.36 1.79
N ILE A 39 8.07 -0.60 3.01
CA ILE A 39 6.63 -0.68 3.29
C ILE A 39 5.95 0.67 3.02
N ASP A 40 6.59 1.77 3.41
CA ASP A 40 6.14 3.13 3.11
C ASP A 40 6.10 3.40 1.61
N HIS A 41 7.14 3.00 0.87
CA HIS A 41 7.18 3.17 -0.58
C HIS A 41 6.06 2.39 -1.27
N LEU A 42 5.87 1.12 -0.90
CA LEU A 42 4.81 0.27 -1.43
C LEU A 42 3.41 0.87 -1.16
N LEU A 43 3.16 1.36 0.06
CA LEU A 43 1.81 1.74 0.48
C LEU A 43 1.45 3.19 0.21
N LYS A 44 2.36 4.16 0.37
CA LYS A 44 2.04 5.60 0.28
C LYS A 44 2.97 6.42 -0.61
N GLU A 45 4.28 6.17 -0.60
CA GLU A 45 5.25 7.10 -1.19
C GLU A 45 5.49 6.89 -2.68
N CYS A 46 5.22 5.70 -3.20
CA CYS A 46 5.31 5.47 -4.63
C CYS A 46 4.23 6.27 -5.37
N LEU A 47 4.62 6.97 -6.46
CA LEU A 47 3.70 7.72 -7.32
C LEU A 47 2.52 6.85 -7.79
N PHE A 48 2.80 5.58 -8.09
CA PHE A 48 1.81 4.61 -8.50
C PHE A 48 0.80 4.30 -7.38
N SER A 49 1.30 4.08 -6.15
CA SER A 49 0.45 3.87 -4.98
C SER A 49 -0.39 5.11 -4.68
N TYR A 50 0.20 6.30 -4.77
CA TYR A 50 -0.52 7.57 -4.66
C TYR A 50 -1.66 7.68 -5.69
N GLN A 51 -1.37 7.41 -6.96
CA GLN A 51 -2.38 7.45 -8.04
C GLN A 51 -3.51 6.45 -7.81
N PHE A 52 -3.19 5.26 -7.31
CA PHE A 52 -4.20 4.27 -6.93
C PHE A 52 -5.14 4.81 -5.85
N TRP A 53 -4.60 5.30 -4.73
CA TRP A 53 -5.40 5.84 -3.62
C TRP A 53 -6.23 7.05 -4.04
N LEU A 54 -5.67 7.89 -4.92
CA LEU A 54 -6.38 9.02 -5.52
C LEU A 54 -7.57 8.55 -6.37
N LYS A 55 -7.36 7.53 -7.21
CA LYS A 55 -8.38 7.02 -8.13
C LYS A 55 -9.55 6.34 -7.42
N ILE A 56 -9.29 5.70 -6.29
CA ILE A 56 -10.35 5.11 -5.45
C ILE A 56 -10.93 6.11 -4.44
N TRP A 57 -10.53 7.38 -4.48
CA TRP A 57 -11.06 8.48 -3.64
C TRP A 57 -10.81 8.27 -2.14
N SER A 58 -9.62 7.79 -1.80
CA SER A 58 -9.21 7.58 -0.40
C SER A 58 -9.38 8.86 0.42
N PRO A 59 -9.86 8.79 1.67
CA PRO A 59 -10.18 9.94 2.49
C PRO A 59 -8.93 10.73 2.88
N HIS A 60 -7.81 10.03 3.10
CA HIS A 60 -6.52 10.60 3.50
C HIS A 60 -5.47 10.20 2.48
N ILE A 61 -5.40 10.96 1.39
CA ILE A 61 -4.36 10.81 0.38
C ILE A 61 -3.20 11.70 0.80
N ILE A 62 -2.03 11.09 0.95
CA ILE A 62 -0.81 11.77 1.32
C ILE A 62 0.08 11.89 0.08
N PRO A 63 0.59 13.09 -0.26
CA PRO A 63 1.55 13.23 -1.35
C PRO A 63 2.82 12.40 -1.10
N PRO A 64 3.46 11.85 -2.15
CA PRO A 64 4.67 11.02 -2.09
C PRO A 64 5.83 11.52 -1.22
N LEU A 65 5.92 12.84 -1.00
CA LEU A 65 7.02 13.51 -0.30
C LEU A 65 6.64 13.97 1.12
N HIS A 66 5.46 13.63 1.60
CA HIS A 66 4.96 14.09 2.88
C HIS A 66 5.45 13.16 4.01
N ASN A 67 6.08 13.78 5.02
CA ASN A 67 6.77 13.09 6.12
C ASN A 67 5.83 12.64 7.25
N GLN A 68 4.72 11.97 6.90
CA GLN A 68 3.83 11.33 7.87
C GLN A 68 4.20 9.86 8.02
N SER A 69 4.17 9.36 9.27
CA SER A 69 4.47 7.97 9.56
C SER A 69 3.42 7.04 8.95
N LEU A 70 3.83 5.83 8.53
CA LEU A 70 2.90 4.81 8.03
C LEU A 70 1.80 4.48 9.05
N GLY A 71 2.15 4.43 10.34
CA GLY A 71 1.21 4.12 11.42
C GLY A 71 0.10 5.16 11.53
N ASP A 72 0.46 6.45 11.49
CA ASP A 72 -0.52 7.55 11.56
C ASP A 72 -1.42 7.54 10.32
N TRP A 73 -0.85 7.32 9.12
CA TRP A 73 -1.65 7.23 7.90
C TRP A 73 -2.65 6.07 7.93
N LEU A 74 -2.22 4.89 8.37
CA LEU A 74 -3.11 3.74 8.52
C LEU A 74 -4.18 4.00 9.59
N TYR A 75 -3.83 4.64 10.70
CA TYR A 75 -4.77 4.97 11.77
C TYR A 75 -5.88 5.90 11.27
N GLU A 76 -5.52 6.99 10.57
CA GLU A 76 -6.48 7.96 10.03
C GLU A 76 -7.41 7.32 9.00
N ASN A 77 -6.89 6.49 8.09
CA ASN A 77 -7.73 5.80 7.11
C ASN A 77 -8.65 4.75 7.73
N CYS A 78 -8.17 4.00 8.73
CA CYS A 78 -8.96 3.03 9.48
C CYS A 78 -10.06 3.69 10.34
N HIS A 79 -9.88 4.94 10.75
CA HIS A 79 -10.88 5.69 11.54
C HIS A 79 -11.71 6.66 10.71
N SER A 80 -11.50 6.68 9.39
CA SER A 80 -12.25 7.55 8.50
C SER A 80 -13.73 7.23 8.56
N LYS A 81 -14.53 8.26 8.84
CA LYS A 81 -16.00 8.23 8.80
C LYS A 81 -16.55 8.42 7.39
N ARG A 82 -15.68 8.57 6.39
CA ARG A 82 -16.11 8.76 5.00
C ARG A 82 -16.62 7.43 4.44
N ILE A 83 -17.63 7.52 3.59
CA ILE A 83 -18.21 6.39 2.89
C ILE A 83 -17.60 6.35 1.48
N HIS A 84 -17.12 5.18 1.08
CA HIS A 84 -16.66 4.92 -0.28
C HIS A 84 -17.84 4.87 -1.25
N HIS A 85 -17.62 5.11 -2.55
CA HIS A 85 -18.68 5.11 -3.56
C HIS A 85 -19.47 3.79 -3.64
N SER A 86 -18.88 2.68 -3.16
CA SER A 86 -19.53 1.38 -3.04
C SER A 86 -20.46 1.24 -1.82
N ASN A 87 -20.80 2.35 -1.13
CA ASN A 87 -21.57 2.38 0.12
C ASN A 87 -20.93 1.61 1.30
N ILE A 88 -19.61 1.42 1.26
CA ILE A 88 -18.85 0.79 2.34
C ILE A 88 -18.06 1.87 3.07
N SER A 89 -18.01 1.84 4.40
CA SER A 89 -17.16 2.76 5.16
C SER A 89 -15.69 2.53 4.84
N TRP A 90 -14.90 3.60 4.71
CA TRP A 90 -13.45 3.49 4.50
C TRP A 90 -12.75 2.72 5.62
N SER A 91 -13.23 2.85 6.85
CA SER A 91 -12.77 2.05 7.99
C SER A 91 -12.91 0.54 7.74
N VAL A 92 -14.04 0.12 7.17
CA VAL A 92 -14.30 -1.28 6.82
C VAL A 92 -13.44 -1.70 5.64
N PHE A 93 -13.29 -0.86 4.63
CA PHE A 93 -12.43 -1.14 3.47
C PHE A 93 -10.97 -1.37 3.89
N PHE A 94 -10.39 -0.47 4.69
CA PHE A 94 -9.03 -0.61 5.21
C PHE A 94 -8.90 -1.81 6.15
N PHE A 95 -9.90 -2.09 6.97
CA PHE A 95 -9.91 -3.27 7.83
C PHE A 95 -9.93 -4.58 7.03
N LEU A 96 -10.71 -4.66 5.95
CA LEU A 96 -10.71 -5.84 5.07
C LEU A 96 -9.36 -6.02 4.37
N LEU A 97 -8.81 -4.92 3.83
CA LEU A 97 -7.58 -4.91 3.05
C LEU A 97 -6.34 -5.25 3.91
N PHE A 98 -6.20 -4.62 5.07
CA PHE A 98 -5.02 -4.75 5.94
C PHE A 98 -5.22 -5.68 7.15
N GLY A 99 -6.46 -5.94 7.55
CA GLY A 99 -6.80 -6.76 8.72
C GLY A 99 -6.98 -8.25 8.38
N ILE A 100 -7.84 -8.56 7.40
CA ILE A 100 -8.28 -9.94 7.14
C ILE A 100 -7.50 -10.60 6.01
N TYR A 101 -7.34 -9.92 4.87
CA TYR A 101 -6.81 -10.54 3.65
C TYR A 101 -5.37 -10.16 3.31
N GLY A 102 -4.66 -9.49 4.21
CA GLY A 102 -3.50 -8.69 3.83
C GLY A 102 -2.30 -9.42 3.20
N SER A 103 -2.14 -10.74 3.32
CA SER A 103 -1.13 -11.49 2.57
C SER A 103 -1.57 -11.82 1.13
N ILE A 104 -2.85 -12.09 0.91
CA ILE A 104 -3.41 -12.35 -0.43
C ILE A 104 -3.59 -11.00 -1.15
N VAL A 105 -4.18 -10.02 -0.47
CA VAL A 105 -4.57 -8.75 -1.09
C VAL A 105 -3.38 -7.88 -1.50
N ILE A 106 -2.15 -8.12 -1.06
CA ILE A 106 -0.98 -7.39 -1.58
C ILE A 106 -0.56 -7.88 -2.94
N GLU A 107 -0.56 -9.19 -3.17
CA GLU A 107 -0.37 -9.69 -4.53
C GLU A 107 -1.50 -9.18 -5.41
N TRP A 108 -2.75 -9.20 -4.94
CA TRP A 108 -3.86 -8.60 -5.68
C TRP A 108 -3.78 -7.08 -5.80
N PHE A 109 -3.18 -6.37 -4.84
CA PHE A 109 -2.97 -4.92 -4.90
C PHE A 109 -1.87 -4.60 -5.91
N LEU A 110 -0.78 -5.36 -5.93
CA LEU A 110 0.26 -5.26 -6.94
C LEU A 110 -0.27 -5.65 -8.33
N ILE A 111 -1.11 -6.68 -8.43
CA ILE A 111 -1.78 -7.10 -9.68
C ILE A 111 -2.81 -6.05 -10.11
N MET A 112 -3.63 -5.51 -9.21
CA MET A 112 -4.59 -4.45 -9.50
C MET A 112 -3.88 -3.16 -9.88
N LEU A 113 -2.81 -2.81 -9.18
CA LEU A 113 -1.99 -1.64 -9.47
C LEU A 113 -1.36 -1.82 -10.85
N HIS A 114 -0.68 -2.94 -11.11
CA HIS A 114 -0.12 -3.26 -12.43
C HIS A 114 -1.19 -3.24 -13.53
N SER A 115 -2.30 -3.95 -13.36
CA SER A 115 -3.39 -4.03 -14.35
C SER A 115 -4.04 -2.67 -14.61
N THR A 116 -4.22 -1.85 -13.55
CA THR A 116 -4.77 -0.49 -13.68
C THR A 116 -3.80 0.41 -14.43
N LEU A 117 -2.50 0.26 -14.20
CA LEU A 117 -1.47 1.05 -14.86
C LEU A 117 -1.25 0.65 -16.32
N THR A 118 -1.31 -0.66 -16.62
CA THR A 118 -1.30 -1.19 -17.99
C THR A 118 -2.55 -0.75 -18.76
N PHE A 119 -3.73 -0.80 -18.14
CA PHE A 119 -4.96 -0.28 -18.74
C PHE A 119 -4.89 1.24 -19.01
N MET A 120 -4.12 1.97 -18.21
CA MET A 120 -3.89 3.41 -18.38
C MET A 120 -2.69 3.76 -19.28
N GLY A 121 -1.99 2.76 -19.84
CA GLY A 121 -0.84 2.97 -20.72
C GLY A 121 0.38 3.60 -20.04
N ILE A 122 0.47 3.52 -18.71
CA ILE A 122 1.56 4.10 -17.92
C ILE A 122 2.73 3.09 -17.79
N VAL A 123 2.44 1.80 -17.91
CA VAL A 123 3.40 0.68 -17.86
C VAL A 123 3.15 -0.26 -19.02
#